data_AF-A0A6P7GT81-F1
#
_entry.id   AF-A0A6P7GT81-F1
#
_cell.length_a   1.000
_cell.length_b   1.000
_cell.length_c   1.000
_cell.angle_alpha   90.00
_cell.angle_beta   90.00
_cell.angle_gamma   90.00
#
_symmetry.space_group_name_H-M   'P 1'
#
loop_
_entity.id
_entity.type
_entity.pdbx_description
1 polymer ?
#
loop_
_entity_poly.entity_id
_entity_poly.type
_entity_poly.pdbx_seq_one_letter_code
_entity_poly.pdbx_strand_id
1 'polypeptide(L)'
;MDSMPSTSGNCPSPPKKRGVNLGRHLSSNEKQFIINMYKQIKIDDPGMKITAMVAKIKQATGVANSTIYRTIKEYKQTGTVRCPKNIGGRPAVLSRYDEKVKTSVRQIVHSFFFNVRCPKNICDRPAVLSRSDEKVKTSVRQIVHSFFFKNEMPTLNKILSEVNNRPDLPNMCRSTLYKFLKQINFK
;
A
#
# COMPACT_ATOMS: atom_id res chain seq x y z
N MET A 1 33.84 47.10 -46.43
CA MET A 1 33.62 47.07 -44.96
C MET A 1 32.13 46.85 -44.79
N ASP A 2 31.70 45.61 -44.96
CA ASP A 2 30.28 45.27 -45.06
C ASP A 2 29.87 44.61 -43.75
N SER A 3 29.11 45.35 -42.95
CA SER A 3 28.58 44.92 -41.66
C SER A 3 27.50 43.85 -41.87
N MET A 4 27.75 42.65 -41.35
CA MET A 4 26.80 41.54 -41.36
C MET A 4 25.63 41.77 -40.37
N PRO A 5 24.37 41.48 -40.73
CA PRO A 5 23.25 41.58 -39.81
C PRO A 5 23.25 40.42 -38.80
N SER A 6 23.18 40.75 -37.51
CA SER A 6 23.06 39.77 -36.43
C SER A 6 21.65 39.18 -36.40
N THR A 7 21.48 37.97 -36.93
CA THR A 7 20.26 37.19 -36.78
C THR A 7 20.20 36.64 -35.35
N SER A 8 19.50 37.34 -34.46
CA SER A 8 19.14 36.81 -33.14
C SER A 8 18.27 35.56 -33.34
N GLY A 9 18.80 34.40 -32.96
CA GLY A 9 18.09 33.12 -33.08
C GLY A 9 16.78 33.14 -32.31
N ASN A 10 15.66 33.07 -33.04
CA ASN A 10 14.37 32.71 -32.46
C ASN A 10 14.45 31.26 -31.99
N CYS A 11 14.77 31.05 -30.71
CA CYS A 11 14.64 29.74 -30.08
C CYS A 11 13.13 29.42 -29.98
N PRO A 12 12.62 28.36 -30.65
CA PRO A 12 11.23 27.97 -30.49
C PRO A 12 10.98 27.60 -29.02
N SER A 13 10.03 28.28 -28.39
CA SER A 13 9.63 27.99 -27.02
C SER A 13 9.10 26.55 -26.92
N PRO A 14 9.31 25.85 -25.80
CA PRO A 14 8.76 24.52 -25.59
C PRO A 14 7.25 24.51 -25.83
N PRO A 15 6.69 23.44 -26.42
CA PRO A 15 5.25 23.36 -26.67
C PRO A 15 4.49 23.54 -25.35
N LYS A 16 3.63 24.58 -25.29
CA LYS A 16 2.78 24.83 -24.13
C LYS A 16 1.97 23.57 -23.84
N LYS A 17 2.00 23.08 -22.58
CA LYS A 17 1.11 21.99 -22.15
C LYS A 17 -0.31 22.37 -22.54
N ARG A 18 -1.00 21.48 -23.27
CA ARG A 18 -2.43 21.66 -23.59
C ARG A 18 -3.16 21.93 -22.28
N GLY A 19 -4.11 22.86 -22.28
CA GLY A 19 -4.89 23.18 -21.09
C GLY A 19 -5.41 21.90 -20.42
N VAL A 20 -5.36 21.86 -19.09
CA VAL A 20 -5.59 20.67 -18.24
C VAL A 20 -6.90 19.92 -18.54
N ASN A 21 -7.81 20.54 -19.31
CA ASN A 21 -9.14 20.02 -19.64
C ASN A 21 -9.29 19.45 -21.07
N LEU A 22 -8.31 19.62 -21.98
CA LEU A 22 -8.41 19.06 -23.34
C LEU A 22 -8.14 17.55 -23.33
N GLY A 23 -9.21 16.75 -23.45
CA GLY A 23 -9.15 15.28 -23.50
C GLY A 23 -9.52 14.58 -22.19
N ARG A 24 -9.93 15.33 -21.16
CA ARG A 24 -10.47 14.73 -19.93
C ARG A 24 -11.83 14.10 -20.20
N HIS A 25 -12.00 12.84 -19.84
CA HIS A 25 -13.31 12.21 -19.82
C HIS A 25 -14.16 12.76 -18.67
N LEU A 26 -15.44 13.02 -18.92
CA LEU A 26 -16.39 13.35 -17.86
C LEU A 26 -16.58 12.14 -16.93
N SER A 27 -16.56 12.40 -15.63
CA SER A 27 -16.91 11.45 -14.59
C SER A 27 -18.40 11.10 -14.63
N SER A 28 -18.77 9.99 -13.98
CA SER A 28 -20.17 9.54 -13.90
C SER A 28 -21.08 10.59 -13.28
N ASN A 29 -20.60 11.28 -12.25
CA ASN A 29 -21.38 12.29 -11.55
C ASN A 29 -21.57 13.54 -12.43
N GLU A 30 -20.53 14.00 -13.12
CA GLU A 30 -20.63 15.14 -14.04
C GLU A 30 -21.61 14.84 -15.19
N LYS A 31 -21.54 13.64 -15.76
CA LYS A 31 -22.47 13.21 -16.80
C LYS A 31 -23.90 13.11 -16.28
N GLN A 32 -24.10 12.57 -15.07
CA GLN A 32 -25.41 12.45 -14.45
C GLN A 32 -26.02 13.81 -14.13
N PHE A 33 -25.20 14.76 -13.67
CA PHE A 33 -25.62 16.13 -13.40
C PHE A 33 -26.15 16.83 -14.67
N ILE A 34 -25.46 16.67 -15.80
CA ILE A 34 -25.90 17.19 -17.11
C ILE A 34 -27.28 16.62 -17.49
N ILE A 35 -27.51 15.33 -17.30
CA ILE A 35 -28.80 14.68 -17.61
C ILE A 35 -29.89 15.22 -16.69
N ASN A 36 -29.61 15.33 -15.39
CA ASN A 36 -30.58 15.81 -14.41
C ASN A 36 -31.02 17.23 -14.75
N MET A 37 -30.08 18.12 -15.08
CA MET A 37 -30.39 19.47 -15.56
C MET A 37 -31.23 19.47 -16.85
N TYR A 38 -30.88 18.64 -17.83
CA TYR A 38 -31.65 18.50 -19.06
C TYR A 38 -33.09 18.01 -18.79
N LYS A 39 -33.26 17.06 -17.87
CA LYS A 39 -34.59 16.57 -17.46
C LYS A 39 -35.41 17.70 -16.84
N GLN A 40 -34.82 18.50 -15.94
CA GLN A 40 -35.52 19.61 -15.30
C GLN A 40 -35.95 20.67 -16.32
N ILE A 41 -35.03 21.15 -17.18
CA ILE A 41 -35.35 22.17 -18.19
C ILE A 41 -36.45 21.68 -19.15
N LYS A 42 -36.49 20.38 -19.45
CA LYS A 42 -37.53 19.80 -20.31
C LYS A 42 -38.90 19.73 -19.62
N ILE A 43 -38.93 19.62 -18.29
CA ILE A 43 -40.16 19.68 -17.49
C ILE A 43 -40.64 21.13 -17.39
N ASP A 44 -39.74 22.05 -17.06
CA ASP A 44 -40.05 23.47 -16.85
C ASP A 44 -40.54 24.14 -18.16
N ASP A 45 -39.85 23.90 -19.27
CA ASP A 45 -40.12 24.53 -20.56
C ASP A 45 -40.09 23.50 -21.71
N PRO A 46 -41.18 22.76 -21.98
CA PRO A 46 -41.18 21.67 -22.97
C PRO A 46 -40.94 22.13 -24.42
N GLY A 47 -41.20 23.41 -24.73
CA GLY A 47 -41.01 24.01 -26.05
C GLY A 47 -39.63 24.61 -26.32
N MET A 48 -38.73 24.59 -25.33
CA MET A 48 -37.40 25.18 -25.48
C MET A 48 -36.54 24.43 -26.50
N LYS A 49 -35.82 25.19 -27.34
CA LYS A 49 -34.85 24.60 -28.29
C LYS A 49 -33.67 24.01 -27.52
N ILE A 50 -33.19 22.86 -27.97
CA ILE A 50 -32.05 22.14 -27.34
C ILE A 50 -30.84 23.06 -27.17
N THR A 51 -30.57 23.93 -28.15
CA THR A 51 -29.47 24.90 -28.10
C THR A 51 -29.54 25.83 -26.88
N ALA A 52 -30.73 26.29 -26.52
CA ALA A 52 -30.94 27.14 -25.34
C ALA A 52 -30.75 26.34 -24.05
N MET A 53 -31.21 25.09 -24.00
CA MET A 53 -30.96 24.20 -22.85
C MET A 53 -29.46 23.99 -22.63
N VAL A 54 -28.71 23.72 -23.70
CA VAL A 54 -27.26 23.51 -23.63
C VAL A 54 -26.54 24.76 -23.16
N ALA A 55 -27.01 25.96 -23.55
CA ALA A 55 -26.45 27.21 -23.04
C ALA A 55 -26.67 27.37 -21.53
N LYS A 56 -27.87 27.08 -21.01
CA LYS A 56 -28.15 27.07 -19.56
C LYS A 56 -27.27 26.05 -18.83
N ILE A 57 -27.16 24.82 -19.34
CA ILE A 57 -26.33 23.76 -18.75
C ILE A 57 -24.84 24.13 -18.78
N LYS A 58 -24.35 24.75 -19.86
CA LYS A 58 -22.97 25.22 -19.95
C LYS A 58 -22.67 26.27 -18.88
N GLN A 59 -23.58 27.22 -18.67
CA GLN A 59 -23.43 28.23 -17.62
C GLN A 59 -23.37 27.61 -16.23
N ALA A 60 -24.18 26.58 -15.96
CA ALA A 60 -24.21 25.90 -14.66
C ALA A 60 -23.00 24.98 -14.42
N THR A 61 -22.62 24.15 -15.40
CA THR A 61 -21.62 23.08 -15.21
C THR A 61 -20.21 23.48 -15.67
N GLY A 62 -20.07 24.53 -16.49
CA GLY A 62 -18.77 24.92 -17.06
C GLY A 62 -18.21 23.96 -18.11
N VAL A 63 -19.04 23.04 -18.63
CA VAL A 63 -18.65 22.03 -19.61
C VAL A 63 -18.85 22.55 -21.03
N ALA A 64 -17.96 22.16 -21.95
CA ALA A 64 -18.07 22.54 -23.36
C ALA A 64 -19.39 22.05 -24.00
N ASN A 65 -19.97 22.89 -24.86
CA ASN A 65 -21.24 22.59 -25.56
C ASN A 65 -21.20 21.23 -26.27
N SER A 66 -20.10 20.92 -26.96
CA SER A 66 -19.91 19.66 -27.70
C SER A 66 -20.06 18.44 -26.80
N THR A 67 -19.51 18.49 -25.59
CA THR A 67 -19.59 17.40 -24.61
C THR A 67 -21.00 17.24 -24.04
N ILE A 68 -21.71 18.34 -23.81
CA ILE A 68 -23.12 18.31 -23.38
C ILE A 68 -23.98 17.68 -24.47
N TYR A 69 -23.85 18.12 -25.73
CA TYR A 69 -24.55 17.53 -26.86
C TYR A 69 -24.29 16.03 -26.99
N ARG A 70 -23.02 15.61 -26.87
CA ARG A 70 -22.64 14.19 -26.92
C ARG A 70 -23.32 13.39 -25.81
N THR A 71 -23.35 13.94 -24.59
CA THR A 71 -23.96 13.30 -23.41
C THR A 71 -25.48 13.18 -23.54
N ILE A 72 -26.16 14.24 -24.02
CA ILE A 72 -27.61 14.22 -24.29
C ILE A 72 -27.94 13.24 -25.42
N LYS A 73 -27.10 13.19 -26.47
CA LYS A 73 -27.27 12.23 -27.57
C LYS A 73 -27.11 10.79 -27.09
N GLU A 74 -26.06 10.50 -26.32
CA GLU A 74 -25.86 9.20 -25.66
C GLU A 74 -27.11 8.84 -24.83
N TYR A 75 -27.57 9.73 -23.97
CA TYR A 75 -28.76 9.52 -23.14
C TYR A 75 -30.04 9.25 -23.95
N LYS A 76 -30.29 9.97 -25.05
CA LYS A 76 -31.46 9.75 -25.90
C LYS A 76 -31.43 8.39 -26.60
N GLN A 77 -30.24 7.86 -26.89
CA GLN A 77 -30.08 6.57 -27.57
C GLN A 77 -30.18 5.39 -26.59
N THR A 78 -29.55 5.48 -25.42
CA THR A 78 -29.43 4.35 -24.49
C THR A 78 -30.28 4.46 -23.22
N GLY A 79 -30.91 5.61 -22.95
CA GLY A 79 -31.68 5.88 -21.72
C GLY A 79 -30.84 6.04 -20.45
N THR A 80 -29.55 5.71 -20.51
CA THR A 80 -28.58 5.82 -19.42
C THR A 80 -27.26 6.37 -19.95
N VAL A 81 -26.42 6.94 -19.09
CA VAL A 81 -25.12 7.47 -19.51
C VAL A 81 -23.99 6.58 -19.03
N ARG A 82 -23.29 6.01 -20.01
CA ARG A 82 -22.14 5.13 -19.81
C ARG A 82 -20.90 5.97 -19.55
N CYS A 83 -20.23 5.72 -18.43
CA CYS A 83 -18.84 6.10 -18.30
C CYS A 83 -17.95 4.95 -18.78
N PRO A 84 -16.78 5.26 -19.39
CA PRO A 84 -15.77 4.23 -19.55
C PRO A 84 -15.51 3.67 -18.16
N LYS A 85 -15.89 2.41 -17.93
CA LYS A 85 -15.56 1.73 -16.70
C LYS A 85 -14.04 1.67 -16.72
N ASN A 86 -13.38 2.32 -15.76
CA ASN A 86 -11.99 2.05 -15.47
C ASN A 86 -11.95 0.60 -14.98
N ILE A 87 -11.99 -0.36 -15.91
CA ILE A 87 -11.58 -1.73 -15.67
C ILE A 87 -10.06 -1.63 -15.62
N GLY A 88 -9.61 -1.11 -14.48
CA GLY A 88 -8.27 -0.60 -14.30
C GLY A 88 -7.26 -1.73 -14.36
N GLY A 89 -6.19 -1.48 -15.11
CA GLY A 89 -4.96 -2.24 -15.06
C GLY A 89 -4.75 -3.15 -16.25
N ARG A 90 -3.55 -3.07 -16.83
CA ARG A 90 -2.96 -4.23 -17.52
C ARG A 90 -3.08 -5.40 -16.55
N PRO A 91 -3.73 -6.50 -16.92
CA PRO A 91 -3.87 -7.60 -15.98
C PRO A 91 -2.46 -8.07 -15.64
N ALA A 92 -2.22 -8.38 -14.36
CA ALA A 92 -0.88 -8.71 -13.87
C ALA A 92 -0.23 -9.74 -14.81
N VAL A 93 1.07 -9.66 -15.08
CA VAL A 93 1.73 -10.57 -16.04
C VAL A 93 1.38 -12.05 -15.76
N LEU A 94 1.23 -12.39 -14.48
CA LEU A 94 0.76 -13.69 -13.99
C LEU A 94 -0.62 -14.10 -14.51
N SER A 95 -1.58 -13.19 -14.70
CA SER A 95 -2.91 -13.53 -15.21
C SER A 95 -2.91 -14.14 -16.62
N ARG A 96 -1.82 -13.98 -17.37
CA ARG A 96 -1.67 -14.53 -18.73
C ARG A 96 -1.33 -16.02 -18.72
N TYR A 97 -0.93 -16.56 -17.57
CA TYR A 97 -0.51 -17.95 -17.42
C TYR A 97 -1.54 -18.71 -16.59
N ASP A 98 -1.79 -19.96 -16.96
CA ASP A 98 -2.65 -20.87 -16.20
C ASP A 98 -2.05 -21.18 -14.82
N GLU A 99 -2.91 -21.51 -13.85
CA GLU A 99 -2.46 -21.88 -12.50
C GLU A 99 -1.51 -23.08 -12.49
N LYS A 100 -1.62 -23.98 -13.48
CA LYS A 100 -0.69 -25.10 -13.65
C LYS A 100 0.73 -24.61 -13.91
N VAL A 101 0.91 -23.68 -14.86
CA VAL A 101 2.22 -23.10 -15.20
C VAL A 101 2.79 -22.33 -14.01
N LYS A 102 1.96 -21.54 -13.32
CA LYS A 102 2.38 -20.85 -12.09
C LYS A 102 2.84 -21.82 -11.01
N THR A 103 2.14 -22.93 -10.84
CA THR A 103 2.46 -23.95 -9.83
C THR A 103 3.75 -24.68 -10.18
N SER A 104 3.97 -25.03 -11.44
CA SER A 104 5.23 -25.61 -11.90
C SER A 104 6.42 -24.67 -11.69
N VAL A 105 6.28 -23.38 -12.03
CA VAL A 105 7.33 -22.38 -11.75
C VAL A 105 7.55 -22.22 -10.25
N ARG A 106 6.50 -22.19 -9.43
CA ARG A 106 6.62 -22.19 -7.96
C ARG A 106 7.35 -23.43 -7.47
N GLN A 107 7.06 -24.63 -7.99
CA GLN A 107 7.72 -25.87 -7.60
C GLN A 107 9.20 -25.89 -7.99
N ILE A 108 9.55 -25.37 -9.17
CA ILE A 108 10.94 -25.21 -9.62
C ILE A 108 11.69 -24.23 -8.71
N VAL A 109 11.10 -23.06 -8.45
CA VAL A 109 11.67 -22.08 -7.52
C VAL A 109 11.79 -22.69 -6.12
N HIS A 110 10.73 -23.34 -5.64
CA HIS A 110 10.71 -24.02 -4.35
C HIS A 110 11.78 -25.11 -4.28
N SER A 111 12.01 -25.90 -5.34
CA SER A 111 13.06 -26.92 -5.35
C SER A 111 14.46 -26.30 -5.27
N PHE A 112 14.69 -25.15 -5.91
CA PHE A 112 15.95 -24.42 -5.78
C PHE A 112 16.16 -23.86 -4.37
N PHE A 113 15.13 -23.27 -3.75
CA PHE A 113 15.24 -22.69 -2.40
C PHE A 113 15.15 -23.72 -1.26
N PHE A 114 14.48 -24.87 -1.47
CA PHE A 114 14.40 -25.95 -0.47
C PHE A 114 15.53 -26.96 -0.57
N ASN A 115 16.08 -27.24 -1.77
CA ASN A 115 17.18 -28.20 -1.92
C ASN A 115 18.57 -27.55 -1.87
N VAL A 116 18.68 -26.24 -2.06
CA VAL A 116 19.91 -25.49 -1.75
C VAL A 116 19.72 -24.79 -0.41
N ARG A 117 19.83 -25.57 0.69
CA ARG A 117 19.96 -25.10 2.08
C ARG A 117 19.31 -23.73 2.36
N CYS A 118 17.99 -23.68 2.50
CA CYS A 118 17.44 -22.82 3.54
C CYS A 118 17.48 -23.64 4.84
N PRO A 119 18.44 -23.43 5.77
CA PRO A 119 18.20 -23.87 7.13
C PRO A 119 16.88 -23.23 7.53
N LYS A 120 15.91 -24.03 8.01
CA LYS A 120 14.58 -23.57 8.46
C LYS A 120 14.67 -22.69 9.72
N ASN A 121 15.61 -21.76 9.79
CA ASN A 121 15.93 -20.89 10.92
C ASN A 121 16.36 -19.49 10.45
N ILE A 122 15.67 -18.89 9.46
CA ILE A 122 15.90 -17.49 9.06
C ILE A 122 14.72 -16.57 9.41
N CYS A 123 13.59 -17.09 9.90
CA CYS A 123 12.53 -16.29 10.51
C CYS A 123 12.19 -16.67 11.96
N ASP A 124 12.92 -17.61 12.55
CA ASP A 124 13.31 -17.45 13.93
C ASP A 124 14.71 -16.85 13.88
N ARG A 125 14.87 -15.57 14.18
CA ARG A 125 16.03 -15.23 15.00
C ARG A 125 15.75 -16.04 16.26
N PRO A 126 16.43 -17.16 16.57
CA PRO A 126 16.27 -17.71 17.89
C PRO A 126 16.64 -16.54 18.79
N ALA A 127 15.66 -16.01 19.52
CA ALA A 127 15.98 -15.14 20.63
C ALA A 127 17.14 -15.86 21.31
N VAL A 128 18.26 -15.18 21.55
CA VAL A 128 19.59 -15.74 21.93
C VAL A 128 19.54 -16.78 23.09
N LEU A 129 18.36 -17.00 23.66
CA LEU A 129 17.99 -17.79 24.83
C LEU A 129 16.99 -18.93 24.56
N SER A 130 16.41 -19.10 23.35
CA SER A 130 15.57 -20.28 23.02
C SER A 130 16.40 -21.57 22.93
N ARG A 131 17.72 -21.43 22.82
CA ARG A 131 18.74 -22.49 22.90
C ARG A 131 19.53 -22.42 24.20
N SER A 132 18.93 -21.97 25.30
CA SER A 132 19.53 -22.20 26.62
C SER A 132 19.07 -23.55 27.12
N ASP A 133 20.02 -24.42 27.48
CA ASP A 133 19.74 -25.77 27.95
C ASP A 133 18.76 -25.76 29.14
N GLU A 134 17.85 -26.73 29.21
CA GLU A 134 16.92 -26.89 30.34
C GLU A 134 17.63 -26.90 31.70
N LYS A 135 18.90 -27.33 31.73
CA LYS A 135 19.79 -27.26 32.88
C LYS A 135 19.97 -25.82 33.38
N VAL A 136 20.31 -24.88 32.49
CA VAL A 136 20.50 -23.46 32.82
C VAL A 136 19.19 -22.84 33.34
N LYS A 137 18.06 -23.16 32.72
CA LYS A 137 16.73 -22.69 33.17
C LYS A 137 16.42 -23.18 34.59
N THR A 138 16.70 -24.45 34.87
CA THR A 138 16.45 -25.07 36.17
C THR A 138 17.35 -24.47 37.26
N SER A 139 18.64 -24.27 36.97
CA SER A 139 19.56 -23.63 37.92
C SER A 139 19.15 -22.20 38.25
N VAL A 140 18.73 -21.40 37.26
CA VAL A 140 18.24 -20.03 37.51
C VAL A 140 16.94 -20.03 38.33
N ARG A 141 16.02 -20.98 38.09
CA ARG A 141 14.82 -21.15 38.93
C ARG A 141 15.18 -21.47 40.38
N GLN A 142 16.14 -22.36 40.60
CA GLN A 142 16.62 -22.71 41.95
C GLN A 142 17.22 -21.50 42.66
N ILE A 143 18.01 -20.69 41.96
CA ILE A 143 18.56 -19.44 42.50
C ILE A 143 17.42 -18.51 42.92
N VAL A 144 16.46 -18.26 42.04
CA VAL A 144 15.29 -17.41 42.35
C VAL A 144 14.53 -17.96 43.56
N HIS A 145 14.25 -19.27 43.61
CA HIS A 145 13.58 -19.92 44.74
C HIS A 145 14.38 -19.82 46.04
N SER A 146 15.71 -19.87 45.99
CA SER A 146 16.54 -19.73 47.20
C SER A 146 16.37 -18.37 47.88
N PHE A 147 16.09 -17.30 47.12
CA PHE A 147 15.77 -15.98 47.69
C PHE A 147 14.41 -15.97 48.39
N PHE A 148 13.41 -16.67 47.84
CA PHE A 148 12.11 -16.84 48.49
C PHE A 148 12.22 -17.61 49.82
N PHE A 149 13.03 -18.67 49.87
CA PHE A 149 13.30 -19.41 51.12
C PHE A 149 14.04 -18.57 52.18
N LYS A 150 14.88 -17.64 51.73
CA LYS A 150 15.59 -16.68 52.60
C LYS A 150 14.71 -15.48 53.00
N ASN A 151 13.45 -15.43 52.58
CA ASN A 151 12.54 -14.29 52.74
C ASN A 151 13.11 -12.96 52.22
N GLU A 152 13.96 -13.02 51.20
CA GLU A 152 14.53 -11.84 50.55
C GLU A 152 13.86 -11.57 49.21
N MET A 153 13.64 -10.29 48.89
CA MET A 153 13.11 -9.90 47.58
C MET A 153 14.12 -10.24 46.46
N PRO A 154 13.75 -11.08 45.47
CA PRO A 154 14.63 -11.48 44.38
C PRO A 154 14.74 -10.35 43.35
N THR A 155 15.66 -9.41 43.59
CA THR A 155 15.94 -8.33 42.63
C THR A 155 16.87 -8.81 41.52
N LEU A 156 16.73 -8.21 40.34
CA LEU A 156 17.53 -8.59 39.16
C LEU A 156 19.05 -8.51 39.40
N ASN A 157 19.50 -7.56 40.22
CA ASN A 157 20.92 -7.43 40.60
C ASN A 157 21.40 -8.61 41.45
N LYS A 158 20.63 -8.97 42.47
CA LYS A 158 20.98 -10.09 43.36
C LYS A 158 21.04 -11.40 42.59
N ILE A 159 20.07 -11.63 41.71
CA ILE A 159 20.05 -12.82 40.84
C ILE A 159 21.25 -12.81 39.89
N LEU A 160 21.60 -11.66 39.30
CA LEU A 160 22.74 -11.54 38.40
C LEU A 160 24.06 -11.89 39.08
N SER A 161 24.28 -11.37 40.28
CA SER A 161 25.46 -11.70 41.08
C SER A 161 25.54 -13.20 41.36
N GLU A 162 24.45 -13.81 41.80
CA GLU A 162 24.42 -15.24 42.13
C GLU A 162 24.59 -16.14 40.90
N VAL A 163 24.06 -15.74 39.75
CA VAL A 163 24.24 -16.46 38.48
C VAL A 163 25.70 -16.43 38.02
N ASN A 164 26.35 -15.27 38.07
CA ASN A 164 27.76 -15.14 37.64
C ASN A 164 28.76 -15.73 38.66
N ASN A 165 28.35 -15.96 39.91
CA ASN A 165 29.18 -16.61 40.92
C ASN A 165 29.28 -18.13 40.72
N ARG A 166 28.36 -18.76 39.96
CA ARG A 166 28.37 -20.21 39.73
C ARG A 166 29.24 -20.58 38.52
N PRO A 167 30.24 -21.47 38.67
CA PRO A 167 31.08 -21.91 37.56
C PRO A 167 30.32 -22.79 36.56
N ASP A 168 29.19 -23.38 36.98
CA ASP A 168 28.36 -24.28 36.18
C ASP A 168 27.47 -23.54 35.16
N LEU A 169 27.38 -22.21 35.27
CA LEU A 169 26.51 -21.36 34.46
C LEU A 169 27.31 -20.38 33.61
N PRO A 170 26.83 -20.06 32.40
CA PRO A 170 27.45 -19.03 31.60
C PRO A 170 27.27 -17.66 32.25
N ASN A 171 28.32 -16.85 32.28
CA ASN A 171 28.22 -15.47 32.70
C ASN A 171 27.27 -14.69 31.77
N MET A 172 26.31 -14.00 32.38
CA MET A 172 25.31 -13.22 31.65
C MET A 172 25.39 -11.75 32.04
N CYS A 173 24.97 -10.86 31.12
CA CYS A 173 24.76 -9.45 31.42
C CYS A 173 23.30 -9.20 31.86
N ARG A 174 23.07 -8.10 32.60
CA ARG A 174 21.78 -7.75 33.21
C ARG A 174 20.60 -7.80 32.24
N SER A 175 20.77 -7.23 31.04
CA SER A 175 19.72 -7.17 30.01
C SER A 175 19.39 -8.54 29.42
N THR A 176 20.39 -9.42 29.30
CA THR A 176 20.21 -10.82 28.89
C THR A 176 19.49 -11.61 29.96
N LEU A 177 19.85 -11.45 31.24
CA LEU A 177 19.16 -12.09 32.36
C LEU A 177 17.68 -11.65 32.44
N TYR A 178 17.39 -10.37 32.26
CA TYR A 178 16.00 -9.89 32.24
C TYR A 178 15.16 -10.54 31.13
N LYS A 179 15.71 -10.60 29.90
CA LYS A 179 15.06 -11.29 28.77
C LYS A 179 14.89 -12.78 29.05
N PHE A 180 15.86 -13.40 29.71
CA PHE A 180 15.83 -14.81 30.09
C PHE A 180 14.70 -15.10 31.09
N LEU A 181 14.64 -14.34 32.19
CA LEU A 181 13.58 -14.47 33.21
C LEU A 181 12.18 -14.30 32.59
N LYS A 182 12.02 -13.33 31.68
CA LYS A 182 10.77 -13.13 30.95
C LYS A 182 10.37 -14.33 30.09
N GLN A 183 11.33 -15.04 29.51
CA GLN A 183 11.07 -16.23 28.70
C GLN A 183 10.76 -17.47 29.53
N ILE A 184 11.33 -17.61 30.73
CA ILE A 184 10.98 -18.71 31.65
C ILE A 184 9.70 -18.41 32.47
N ASN A 185 8.90 -17.42 32.05
CA ASN A 185 7.61 -16.98 32.60
C ASN A 185 7.66 -16.38 34.02
N PHE A 186 8.79 -15.85 34.46
CA PHE A 186 8.82 -15.00 35.65
C PHE A 186 8.37 -13.59 35.25
N LYS A 187 7.28 -13.11 35.87
CA LYS A 187 6.68 -11.78 35.66
C LYS A 187 7.13 -10.82 36.73
#